data_AF-A0A934NXD5-F1
#
_entry.id   AF-A0A934NXD5-F1
#
_cell.length_a   1.000
_cell.length_b   1.000
_cell.length_c   1.000
_cell.angle_alpha   90.00
_cell.angle_beta   90.00
_cell.angle_gamma   90.00
#
_symmetry.space_group_name_H-M   'P 1'
#
loop_
_entity.id
_entity.type
_entity.pdbx_description
1 polymer ?
#
loop_
_entity_poly.entity_id
_entity_poly.type
_entity_poly.pdbx_seq_one_letter_code
_entity_poly.pdbx_strand_id
1 'polypeptide(L)'
;MTGEATHKIIQRFPDEEEFESLAARIRPLILQNEWLRWTNVITALRTSVDQQQLEEIAEPLKWWHAEWVKVAENPGDMGAQAFYSVTEDGTVTDLQLMWAWLYSDLVHAHKLDAKFAKYGIGDRFRASTGVIARIVWMVEKTYYLVAALHEEGLLSISPEMFERSVTVPEPDLSQIGRIYVAPVGTPPPIGLEAFGPEWQEVHEVIRPAGSR
;
A
#
# COMPACT_ATOMS: atom_id res chain seq x y z
N MET A 1 -26.11 -45.53 -4.00
CA MET A 1 -26.08 -44.11 -4.41
C MET A 1 -25.35 -43.35 -3.31
N THR A 2 -24.06 -43.07 -3.50
CA THR A 2 -23.34 -42.12 -2.63
C THR A 2 -23.86 -40.73 -2.98
N GLY A 3 -24.58 -40.11 -2.04
CA GLY A 3 -25.21 -38.79 -2.24
C GLY A 3 -24.18 -37.67 -2.20
N GLU A 4 -23.25 -37.64 -3.15
CA GLU A 4 -22.32 -36.54 -3.31
C GLU A 4 -23.07 -35.31 -3.85
N ALA A 5 -23.29 -34.34 -2.96
CA ALA A 5 -23.77 -33.02 -3.34
C ALA A 5 -22.58 -32.13 -3.71
N THR A 6 -22.49 -31.72 -4.99
CA THR A 6 -21.49 -30.76 -5.44
C THR A 6 -21.92 -29.34 -5.10
N HIS A 7 -21.03 -28.56 -4.50
CA HIS A 7 -21.27 -27.15 -4.16
C HIS A 7 -20.30 -26.28 -4.96
N LYS A 8 -20.79 -25.15 -5.50
CA LYS A 8 -19.96 -24.12 -6.13
C LYS A 8 -19.80 -22.95 -5.17
N ILE A 9 -18.56 -22.67 -4.78
CA ILE A 9 -18.23 -21.47 -3.99
C ILE A 9 -17.65 -20.44 -4.96
N ILE A 10 -18.19 -19.22 -4.92
CA ILE A 10 -17.69 -18.08 -5.69
C ILE A 10 -17.21 -17.03 -4.69
N GLN A 11 -15.94 -16.69 -4.75
CA GLN A 11 -15.36 -15.59 -3.98
C GLN A 11 -15.03 -14.44 -4.95
N ARG A 12 -15.34 -13.22 -4.54
CA ARG A 12 -15.02 -12.01 -5.29
C ARG A 12 -13.96 -11.24 -4.50
N PHE A 13 -12.97 -10.74 -5.21
CA PHE A 13 -11.85 -9.98 -4.67
C PHE A 13 -11.89 -8.55 -5.23
N PRO A 14 -11.21 -7.59 -4.57
CA PRO A 14 -11.05 -6.23 -5.10
C PRO A 14 -10.32 -6.22 -6.45
N ASP A 15 -10.35 -5.07 -7.12
CA ASP A 15 -9.50 -4.81 -8.27
C ASP A 15 -8.02 -4.98 -7.88
N GLU A 16 -7.23 -5.57 -8.78
CA GLU A 16 -5.84 -5.93 -8.50
C GLU A 16 -4.97 -4.69 -8.31
N GLU A 17 -5.05 -3.70 -9.21
CA GLU A 17 -4.21 -2.51 -9.14
C GLU A 17 -4.55 -1.67 -7.91
N GLU A 18 -5.83 -1.51 -7.58
CA GLU A 18 -6.27 -0.80 -6.37
C GLU A 18 -5.74 -1.50 -5.11
N PHE A 19 -5.82 -2.83 -5.07
CA PHE A 19 -5.35 -3.62 -3.94
C PHE A 19 -3.83 -3.60 -3.78
N GLU A 20 -3.08 -3.68 -4.89
CA GLU A 20 -1.64 -3.52 -4.90
C GLU A 20 -1.21 -2.13 -4.39
N SER A 21 -1.95 -1.10 -4.80
CA SER A 21 -1.76 0.27 -4.33
C SER A 21 -1.96 0.39 -2.80
N LEU A 22 -2.99 -0.26 -2.26
CA LEU A 22 -3.23 -0.35 -0.82
C LEU A 22 -2.11 -1.12 -0.10
N ALA A 23 -1.74 -2.28 -0.63
CA ALA A 23 -0.67 -3.14 -0.10
C ALA A 23 0.67 -2.39 -0.02
N ALA A 24 1.00 -1.63 -1.07
CA ALA A 24 2.21 -0.81 -1.11
C ALA A 24 2.20 0.29 -0.03
N ARG A 25 1.05 0.92 0.24
CA ARG A 25 0.91 1.97 1.27
C ARG A 25 1.00 1.45 2.70
N ILE A 26 0.53 0.23 2.97
CA ILE A 26 0.62 -0.36 4.31
C ILE A 26 2.00 -0.96 4.61
N ARG A 27 2.79 -1.25 3.58
CA ARG A 27 4.09 -1.94 3.70
C ARG A 27 5.02 -1.25 4.71
N PRO A 28 5.19 0.09 4.73
CA PRO A 28 6.00 0.77 5.75
C PRO A 28 5.58 0.50 7.20
N LEU A 29 4.31 0.14 7.44
CA LEU A 29 3.78 -0.12 8.77
C LEU A 29 4.15 -1.53 9.28
N ILE A 30 4.42 -2.48 8.40
CA ILE A 30 4.61 -3.90 8.75
C ILE A 30 6.03 -4.43 8.52
N LEU A 31 6.88 -3.67 7.83
CA LEU A 31 8.28 -4.05 7.62
C LEU A 31 9.15 -3.76 8.84
N GLN A 32 10.04 -4.71 9.16
CA GLN A 32 10.85 -4.69 10.39
C GLN A 32 11.73 -3.45 10.56
N ASN A 33 12.31 -2.94 9.47
CA ASN A 33 13.31 -1.86 9.48
C ASN A 33 12.75 -0.51 9.02
N GLU A 34 11.43 -0.37 8.94
CA GLU A 34 10.80 0.89 8.56
C GLU A 34 10.57 1.77 9.79
N TRP A 35 10.87 3.06 9.64
CA TRP A 35 10.69 4.03 10.72
C TRP A 35 9.21 4.15 11.12
N LEU A 36 8.30 3.96 10.16
CA LEU A 36 6.85 4.03 10.34
C LEU A 36 6.23 2.72 10.87
N ARG A 37 7.04 1.70 11.19
CA ARG A 37 6.53 0.42 11.65
C ARG A 37 5.58 0.59 12.84
N TRP A 38 4.51 -0.21 12.87
CA TRP A 38 3.47 -0.17 13.90
C TRP A 38 4.04 -0.23 15.33
N THR A 39 5.13 -0.97 15.57
CA THR A 39 5.80 -1.07 16.87
C THR A 39 6.30 0.29 17.36
N ASN A 40 6.78 1.14 16.44
CA ASN A 40 7.29 2.47 16.75
C ASN A 40 6.15 3.42 17.09
N VAL A 41 5.01 3.30 16.40
CA VAL A 41 3.79 4.06 16.71
C VAL A 41 3.28 3.73 18.11
N ILE A 42 3.12 2.45 18.45
CA ILE A 42 2.69 2.02 19.80
C ILE A 42 3.70 2.47 20.87
N THR A 43 5.00 2.40 20.56
CA THR A 43 6.05 2.87 21.48
C THR A 43 5.97 4.38 21.72
N ALA A 44 5.73 5.17 20.66
CA ALA A 44 5.57 6.61 20.76
C ALA A 44 4.33 6.99 21.57
N LEU A 45 3.21 6.29 21.40
CA LEU A 45 2.02 6.49 22.24
C LEU A 45 2.31 6.22 23.71
N ARG A 46 3.04 5.15 24.01
CA ARG A 46 3.41 4.79 25.40
C ARG A 46 4.26 5.86 26.09
N THR A 47 5.07 6.61 25.34
CA THR A 47 5.88 7.69 25.90
C THR A 47 5.17 9.04 25.94
N SER A 48 4.08 9.19 25.19
CA SER A 48 3.42 10.49 24.98
C SER A 48 2.11 10.64 25.75
N VAL A 49 1.51 9.54 26.19
CA VAL A 49 0.19 9.50 26.81
C VAL A 49 0.29 8.93 28.23
N ASP A 50 -0.39 9.56 29.18
CA ASP A 50 -0.55 9.01 30.52
C ASP A 50 -1.39 7.72 30.49
N GLN A 51 -0.89 6.65 31.08
CA GLN A 51 -1.54 5.35 31.01
C GLN A 51 -2.88 5.32 31.75
N GLN A 52 -3.00 6.03 32.88
CA GLN A 52 -4.25 6.06 33.63
C GLN A 52 -5.34 6.78 32.83
N GLN A 53 -5.00 7.90 32.20
CA GLN A 53 -5.94 8.65 31.35
C GLN A 53 -6.30 7.90 30.07
N LEU A 54 -5.35 7.18 29.46
CA LEU A 54 -5.62 6.32 28.30
C LEU A 54 -6.68 5.27 28.62
N GLU A 55 -6.53 4.59 29.76
CA GLU A 55 -7.39 3.48 30.16
C GLU A 55 -8.83 3.91 30.48
N GLU A 56 -9.10 5.22 30.61
CA GLU A 56 -10.46 5.76 30.73
C GLU A 56 -11.23 5.76 29.41
N ILE A 57 -10.53 5.78 28.26
CA ILE A 57 -11.15 5.91 26.93
C ILE A 57 -10.83 4.77 25.96
N ALA A 58 -9.78 3.98 26.23
CA ALA A 58 -9.34 2.90 25.35
C ALA A 58 -8.68 1.75 26.13
N GLU A 59 -8.54 0.61 25.46
CA GLU A 59 -7.79 -0.52 26.00
C GLU A 59 -6.30 -0.17 26.24
N PRO A 60 -5.63 -0.76 27.24
CA PRO A 60 -4.21 -0.51 27.51
C PRO A 60 -3.33 -0.79 26.28
N LEU A 61 -2.25 -0.03 26.06
CA LEU A 61 -1.36 -0.21 24.88
C LEU A 61 -0.77 -1.62 24.74
N LYS A 62 -0.67 -2.38 25.84
CA LYS A 62 -0.27 -3.80 25.80
C LYS A 62 -1.27 -4.65 25.00
N TRP A 63 -2.56 -4.36 25.12
CA TRP A 63 -3.62 -5.00 24.32
C TRP A 63 -3.44 -4.65 22.84
N TRP A 64 -3.24 -3.37 22.51
CA TRP A 64 -3.00 -2.92 21.13
C TRP A 64 -1.77 -3.58 20.50
N HIS A 65 -0.67 -3.71 21.24
CA HIS A 65 0.50 -4.44 20.80
C HIS A 65 0.18 -5.91 20.51
N ALA A 66 -0.58 -6.58 21.39
CA ALA A 66 -0.97 -7.97 21.20
C ALA A 66 -1.87 -8.16 19.96
N GLU A 67 -2.80 -7.24 19.71
CA GLU A 67 -3.65 -7.27 18.51
C GLU A 67 -2.83 -7.05 17.23
N TRP A 68 -1.91 -6.08 17.23
CA TRP A 68 -0.99 -5.87 16.11
C TRP A 68 -0.14 -7.09 15.81
N VAL A 69 0.41 -7.74 16.84
CA VAL A 69 1.18 -8.97 16.71
C VAL A 69 0.33 -10.08 16.06
N LYS A 70 -0.94 -10.26 16.46
CA LYS A 70 -1.83 -11.27 15.86
C LYS A 70 -2.02 -11.08 14.35
N VAL A 71 -2.15 -9.84 13.89
CA VAL A 71 -2.47 -9.54 12.48
C VAL A 71 -1.23 -9.34 11.59
N ALA A 72 -0.12 -8.82 12.11
CA ALA A 72 1.04 -8.46 11.30
C ALA A 72 2.21 -9.45 11.40
N GLU A 73 2.37 -10.12 12.54
CA GLU A 73 3.51 -11.02 12.81
C GLU A 73 3.09 -12.49 12.96
N ASN A 74 1.89 -12.70 13.48
CA ASN A 74 1.17 -13.95 13.64
C ASN A 74 1.89 -15.04 14.44
N PRO A 75 1.80 -14.99 15.77
CA PRO A 75 2.38 -16.01 16.65
C PRO A 75 1.37 -17.08 17.10
N GLY A 76 0.30 -17.37 16.35
CA GLY A 76 -0.62 -18.48 16.70
C GLY A 76 0.01 -19.86 16.47
N ASP A 77 -0.58 -20.94 17.02
CA ASP A 77 -0.03 -22.32 16.96
C ASP A 77 0.32 -22.80 15.54
N MET A 78 -0.43 -22.36 14.51
CA MET A 78 -0.11 -22.64 13.10
C MET A 78 0.36 -21.42 12.32
N GLY A 79 0.23 -20.20 12.84
CA GLY A 79 0.57 -18.99 12.08
C GLY A 79 -0.34 -18.73 10.87
N ALA A 80 -1.65 -19.04 10.96
CA ALA A 80 -2.67 -18.78 9.93
C ALA A 80 -3.76 -17.83 10.44
N GLN A 81 -4.34 -16.99 9.57
CA GLN A 81 -5.39 -16.04 9.96
C GLN A 81 -6.81 -16.44 9.52
N ALA A 82 -6.93 -17.04 8.35
CA ALA A 82 -8.19 -17.45 7.75
C ALA A 82 -8.12 -18.88 7.20
N PHE A 83 -7.00 -19.26 6.58
CA PHE A 83 -6.82 -20.63 6.08
C PHE A 83 -5.36 -21.07 6.05
N TYR A 84 -5.19 -22.39 5.96
CA TYR A 84 -3.92 -23.04 5.64
C TYR A 84 -4.19 -24.17 4.65
N SER A 85 -3.18 -24.49 3.86
CA SER A 85 -3.16 -25.61 2.92
C SER A 85 -2.25 -26.69 3.51
N VAL A 86 -2.76 -27.93 3.57
CA VAL A 86 -1.99 -29.10 3.95
C VAL A 86 -1.71 -29.90 2.69
N THR A 87 -0.44 -30.13 2.41
CA THR A 87 0.03 -30.95 1.30
C THR A 87 1.00 -32.00 1.83
N GLU A 88 1.43 -32.94 0.98
CA GLU A 88 2.46 -33.92 1.35
C GLU A 88 3.78 -33.25 1.77
N ASP A 89 4.09 -32.06 1.23
CA ASP A 89 5.27 -31.28 1.62
C ASP A 89 5.08 -30.44 2.90
N GLY A 90 3.96 -30.61 3.59
CA GLY A 90 3.63 -29.92 4.83
C GLY A 90 2.61 -28.79 4.66
N THR A 91 2.56 -27.94 5.69
CA THR A 91 1.54 -26.89 5.86
C THR A 91 2.04 -25.53 5.39
N VAL A 92 1.20 -24.83 4.65
CA VAL A 92 1.42 -23.43 4.23
C VAL A 92 0.24 -22.58 4.65
N THR A 93 0.50 -21.49 5.34
CA THR A 93 -0.54 -20.58 5.82
C THR A 93 -0.81 -19.44 4.85
N ASP A 94 -2.00 -18.86 4.95
CA ASP A 94 -2.35 -17.64 4.24
C ASP A 94 -1.37 -16.49 4.51
N LEU A 95 -0.85 -16.36 5.73
CA LEU A 95 0.18 -15.36 6.01
C LEU A 95 1.48 -15.61 5.23
N GLN A 96 1.93 -16.86 5.13
CA GLN A 96 3.12 -17.20 4.36
C GLN A 96 2.91 -16.91 2.86
N LEU A 97 1.72 -17.24 2.34
CA LEU A 97 1.36 -16.93 0.95
C LEU A 97 1.25 -15.42 0.70
N MET A 98 0.73 -14.65 1.66
CA MET A 98 0.70 -13.18 1.59
C MET A 98 2.10 -12.60 1.48
N TRP A 99 3.04 -13.03 2.34
CA TRP A 99 4.42 -12.55 2.25
C TRP A 99 5.10 -12.96 0.94
N ALA A 100 4.85 -14.18 0.46
CA ALA A 100 5.35 -14.62 -0.85
C ALA A 100 4.84 -13.72 -1.98
N TRP A 101 3.55 -13.37 -1.96
CA TRP A 101 2.93 -12.43 -2.89
C TRP A 101 3.55 -11.03 -2.80
N LEU A 102 3.60 -10.47 -1.60
CA LEU A 102 4.08 -9.11 -1.37
C LEU A 102 5.52 -8.92 -1.88
N TYR A 103 6.39 -9.91 -1.69
CA TYR A 103 7.80 -9.80 -2.08
C TYR A 103 8.13 -10.26 -3.48
N SER A 104 7.41 -11.25 -4.01
CA SER A 104 7.77 -11.87 -5.29
C SER A 104 6.88 -11.38 -6.43
N ASP A 105 5.59 -11.19 -6.16
CA ASP A 105 4.60 -10.79 -7.17
C ASP A 105 4.40 -9.27 -7.20
N LEU A 106 4.27 -8.60 -6.04
CA LEU A 106 4.05 -7.15 -5.99
C LEU A 106 5.35 -6.34 -6.13
N VAL A 107 6.28 -6.51 -5.19
CA VAL A 107 7.50 -5.67 -5.14
C VAL A 107 8.58 -6.20 -6.10
N HIS A 108 8.46 -7.45 -6.54
CA HIS A 108 9.50 -8.19 -7.30
C HIS A 108 10.90 -8.12 -6.64
N ALA A 109 10.95 -7.96 -5.31
CA ALA A 109 12.20 -7.84 -4.56
C ALA A 109 12.92 -9.19 -4.41
N HIS A 110 12.19 -10.29 -4.45
CA HIS A 110 12.73 -11.63 -4.22
C HIS A 110 12.26 -12.63 -5.27
N LYS A 111 13.13 -13.61 -5.55
CA LYS A 111 12.72 -14.79 -6.30
C LYS A 111 11.73 -15.58 -5.45
N LEU A 112 10.62 -16.01 -6.05
CA LEU A 112 9.64 -16.85 -5.39
C LEU A 112 10.26 -18.16 -4.94
N ASP A 113 10.15 -18.46 -3.63
CA ASP A 113 10.61 -19.72 -3.05
C ASP A 113 9.88 -20.91 -3.70
N ALA A 114 10.59 -22.01 -3.94
CA ALA A 114 10.02 -23.24 -4.50
C ALA A 114 8.83 -23.76 -3.68
N LYS A 115 8.86 -23.57 -2.35
CA LYS A 115 7.75 -23.89 -1.44
C LYS A 115 6.44 -23.18 -1.84
N PHE A 116 6.53 -21.95 -2.34
CA PHE A 116 5.39 -21.12 -2.69
C PHE A 116 5.08 -21.12 -4.20
N ALA A 117 6.05 -21.50 -5.04
CA ALA A 117 5.91 -21.58 -6.49
C ALA A 117 4.87 -22.61 -6.97
N LYS A 118 4.57 -23.62 -6.14
CA LYS A 118 3.50 -24.60 -6.41
C LYS A 118 2.08 -24.04 -6.25
N TYR A 119 1.92 -22.90 -5.58
CA TYR A 119 0.66 -22.19 -5.48
C TYR A 119 0.51 -21.24 -6.66
N GLY A 120 -0.69 -21.11 -7.21
CA GLY A 120 -0.93 -20.15 -8.28
C GLY A 120 -0.82 -18.71 -7.76
N ILE A 121 -0.61 -17.74 -8.65
CA ILE A 121 -0.67 -16.32 -8.29
C ILE A 121 -2.04 -15.98 -7.66
N GLY A 122 -3.13 -16.60 -8.13
CA GLY A 122 -4.46 -16.42 -7.56
C GLY A 122 -4.61 -16.91 -6.12
N ASP A 123 -3.93 -17.99 -5.74
CA ASP A 123 -3.93 -18.48 -4.34
C ASP A 123 -3.19 -17.51 -3.42
N ARG A 124 -2.05 -17.01 -3.91
CA ARG A 124 -1.24 -16.01 -3.20
C ARG A 124 -1.98 -14.69 -3.07
N PHE A 125 -2.59 -14.19 -4.15
CA PHE A 125 -3.44 -13.00 -4.15
C PHE A 125 -4.63 -13.16 -3.20
N ARG A 126 -5.35 -14.29 -3.25
CA ARG A 126 -6.43 -14.61 -2.31
C ARG A 126 -5.96 -14.54 -0.85
N ALA A 127 -4.81 -15.13 -0.55
CA ALA A 127 -4.24 -15.08 0.80
C ALA A 127 -3.92 -13.64 1.21
N SER A 128 -3.31 -12.88 0.30
CA SER A 128 -2.97 -11.47 0.51
C SER A 128 -4.21 -10.63 0.82
N THR A 129 -5.28 -10.75 0.04
CA THR A 129 -6.50 -9.95 0.26
C THR A 129 -7.05 -10.11 1.68
N GLY A 130 -7.16 -11.34 2.17
CA GLY A 130 -7.67 -11.62 3.52
C GLY A 130 -6.76 -11.09 4.63
N VAL A 131 -5.45 -11.29 4.51
CA VAL A 131 -4.47 -10.88 5.53
C VAL A 131 -4.29 -9.36 5.54
N ILE A 132 -4.14 -8.74 4.37
CA ILE A 132 -3.98 -7.29 4.23
C ILE A 132 -5.23 -6.55 4.71
N ALA A 133 -6.43 -7.05 4.43
CA ALA A 133 -7.66 -6.44 4.95
C ALA A 133 -7.67 -6.36 6.49
N ARG A 134 -7.15 -7.39 7.18
CA ARG A 134 -7.04 -7.39 8.65
C ARG A 134 -5.98 -6.41 9.16
N ILE A 135 -4.87 -6.29 8.43
CA ILE A 135 -3.84 -5.28 8.73
C ILE A 135 -4.43 -3.88 8.56
N VAL A 136 -5.10 -3.60 7.44
CA VAL A 136 -5.74 -2.31 7.15
C VAL A 136 -6.77 -1.95 8.22
N TRP A 137 -7.59 -2.92 8.65
CA TRP A 137 -8.50 -2.72 9.77
C TRP A 137 -7.78 -2.33 11.06
N MET A 138 -6.60 -2.91 11.33
CA MET A 138 -5.80 -2.54 12.50
C MET A 138 -5.14 -1.16 12.36
N VAL A 139 -4.74 -0.77 11.15
CA VAL A 139 -4.28 0.59 10.83
C VAL A 139 -5.38 1.60 11.14
N GLU A 140 -6.59 1.36 10.64
CA GLU A 140 -7.74 2.25 10.82
C GLU A 140 -8.11 2.37 12.31
N LYS A 141 -8.15 1.25 13.04
CA LYS A 141 -8.36 1.26 14.50
C LYS A 141 -7.29 2.08 15.24
N THR A 142 -6.03 1.95 14.84
CA THR A 142 -4.93 2.71 15.45
C THR A 142 -5.05 4.19 15.12
N TYR A 143 -5.50 4.54 13.92
CA TYR A 143 -5.82 5.92 13.55
C TYR A 143 -6.92 6.51 14.44
N TYR A 144 -8.04 5.80 14.63
CA TYR A 144 -9.11 6.28 15.50
C TYR A 144 -8.67 6.43 16.96
N LEU A 145 -7.80 5.54 17.46
CA LEU A 145 -7.19 5.72 18.78
C LEU A 145 -6.40 7.04 18.86
N VAL A 146 -5.53 7.31 17.88
CA VAL A 146 -4.73 8.54 17.83
C VAL A 146 -5.61 9.78 17.75
N ALA A 147 -6.66 9.74 16.92
CA ALA A 147 -7.62 10.83 16.79
C ALA A 147 -8.37 11.09 18.11
N ALA A 148 -8.89 10.05 18.76
CA ALA A 148 -9.58 10.18 20.04
C ALA A 148 -8.66 10.74 21.13
N LEU A 149 -7.40 10.27 21.20
CA LEU A 149 -6.42 10.80 22.15
C LEU A 149 -6.10 12.28 21.91
N HIS A 150 -6.07 12.70 20.65
CA HIS A 150 -5.89 14.11 20.30
C HIS A 150 -7.11 14.96 20.69
N GLU A 151 -8.32 14.47 20.40
CA GLU A 151 -9.58 15.16 20.75
C GLU A 151 -9.74 15.33 22.27
N GLU A 152 -9.35 14.34 23.07
CA GLU A 152 -9.35 14.39 24.54
C GLU A 152 -8.16 15.18 25.13
N GLY A 153 -7.30 15.76 24.28
CA GLY A 153 -6.14 16.54 24.71
C GLY A 153 -5.02 15.72 25.36
N LEU A 154 -5.10 14.39 25.28
CA LEU A 154 -4.09 13.46 25.81
C LEU A 154 -2.87 13.32 24.88
N LEU A 155 -3.00 13.77 23.63
CA LEU A 155 -1.93 13.73 22.65
C LEU A 155 -1.89 15.05 21.86
N SER A 156 -0.76 15.76 21.94
CA SER A 156 -0.58 17.03 21.22
C SER A 156 0.00 16.78 19.82
N ILE A 157 -0.85 16.86 18.80
CA ILE A 157 -0.50 16.72 17.38
C ILE A 157 -1.01 17.97 16.66
N SER A 158 -0.27 18.46 15.66
CA SER A 158 -0.80 19.54 14.81
C SER A 158 -2.05 19.07 14.07
N PRO A 159 -3.18 19.81 14.09
CA PRO A 159 -4.39 19.44 13.35
C PRO A 159 -4.14 19.20 11.84
N GLU A 160 -3.16 19.92 11.27
CA GLU A 160 -2.74 19.75 9.87
C GLU A 160 -2.34 18.29 9.54
N MET A 161 -1.85 17.52 10.52
CA MET A 161 -1.47 16.12 10.30
C MET A 161 -2.65 15.20 9.95
N PHE A 162 -3.88 15.61 10.29
CA PHE A 162 -5.10 14.89 9.94
C PHE A 162 -5.70 15.35 8.60
N GLU A 163 -5.37 16.56 8.15
CA GLU A 163 -5.98 17.20 6.97
C GLU A 163 -5.08 17.19 5.73
N ARG A 164 -3.76 17.05 5.94
CA ARG A 164 -2.77 17.09 4.87
C ARG A 164 -2.99 15.96 3.86
N SER A 165 -3.15 16.32 2.59
CA SER A 165 -3.18 15.34 1.50
C SER A 165 -1.85 14.59 1.40
N VAL A 166 -1.93 13.26 1.36
CA VAL A 166 -0.81 12.35 1.11
C VAL A 166 -0.85 11.73 -0.29
N THR A 167 -1.81 12.15 -1.11
CA THR A 167 -1.93 11.80 -2.52
C THR A 167 -1.82 13.05 -3.38
N VAL A 168 -1.44 12.87 -4.65
CA VAL A 168 -1.43 13.95 -5.63
C VAL A 168 -2.91 14.24 -6.00
N PRO A 169 -3.44 15.44 -5.69
CA PRO A 169 -4.85 15.74 -5.95
C PRO A 169 -5.13 15.93 -7.44
N GLU A 170 -4.17 16.45 -8.19
CA GLU A 170 -4.22 16.64 -9.64
C GLU A 170 -3.05 15.85 -10.27
N PRO A 171 -3.26 14.58 -10.67
CA PRO A 171 -2.20 13.80 -11.31
C PRO A 171 -1.88 14.32 -12.71
N ASP A 172 -2.82 15.05 -13.32
CA ASP A 172 -2.68 15.62 -14.64
C ASP A 172 -1.90 16.94 -14.59
N LEU A 173 -0.69 16.91 -15.16
CA LEU A 173 0.13 18.09 -15.31
C LEU A 173 -0.34 18.90 -16.51
N SER A 174 -1.07 19.99 -16.27
CA SER A 174 -1.36 20.99 -17.30
C SER A 174 -0.25 22.04 -17.32
N GLN A 175 0.55 22.05 -18.39
CA GLN A 175 1.57 23.06 -18.63
C GLN A 175 1.33 23.74 -19.97
N ILE A 176 1.29 25.07 -19.95
CA ILE A 176 1.28 25.88 -21.18
C ILE A 176 2.74 26.08 -21.58
N GLY A 177 3.17 25.36 -22.62
CA GLY A 177 4.49 25.47 -23.21
C GLY A 177 4.41 25.85 -24.68
N ARG A 178 5.42 26.58 -25.17
CA ARG A 178 5.64 26.74 -26.62
C ARG A 178 6.55 25.61 -27.07
N ILE A 179 6.09 24.82 -28.03
CA ILE A 179 6.86 23.70 -28.60
C ILE A 179 7.42 24.16 -29.93
N TYR A 180 8.71 23.92 -30.14
CA TYR A 180 9.41 24.29 -31.36
C TYR A 180 10.04 23.07 -32.01
N VAL A 181 10.20 23.15 -33.33
CA VAL A 181 10.82 22.12 -34.16
C VAL A 181 11.91 22.73 -35.03
N ALA A 182 12.95 21.95 -35.30
CA ALA A 182 14.06 22.31 -36.18
C ALA A 182 14.50 21.08 -37.00
N PRO A 183 15.23 21.25 -38.12
CA PRO A 183 15.75 20.14 -38.91
C PRO A 183 16.64 19.19 -38.09
N VAL A 184 16.63 17.91 -38.45
CA VAL A 184 17.47 16.88 -37.82
C VAL A 184 18.95 17.27 -37.94
N GLY A 185 19.67 17.23 -36.81
CA GLY A 185 21.07 17.66 -36.71
C GLY A 185 21.25 19.09 -36.19
N THR A 186 20.17 19.85 -36.01
CA THR A 186 20.21 21.15 -35.33
C THR A 186 20.49 20.95 -33.84
N PRO A 187 21.52 21.60 -33.25
CA PRO A 187 21.78 21.54 -31.81
C PRO A 187 20.61 22.13 -31.02
N PRO A 188 20.17 21.49 -29.92
CA PRO A 188 19.13 22.07 -29.06
C PRO A 188 19.58 23.42 -28.50
N PRO A 189 18.67 24.39 -28.32
CA PRO A 189 19.01 25.67 -27.72
C PRO A 189 19.49 25.44 -26.28
N ILE A 190 20.66 25.97 -25.94
CA ILE A 190 21.22 25.89 -24.60
C ILE A 190 20.98 27.26 -23.95
N GLY A 191 20.00 27.35 -23.05
CA GLY A 191 19.70 28.57 -22.28
C GLY A 191 18.37 29.24 -22.65
N LEU A 192 18.18 30.47 -22.16
CA LEU A 192 16.95 31.28 -22.35
C LEU A 192 17.05 32.23 -23.55
N GLU A 193 18.04 32.03 -24.42
CA GLU A 193 18.24 32.89 -25.60
C GLU A 193 17.15 32.64 -26.64
N ALA A 194 16.89 33.66 -27.47
CA ALA A 194 15.98 33.52 -28.59
C ALA A 194 16.46 32.40 -29.52
N PHE A 195 15.55 31.52 -29.91
CA PHE A 195 15.90 30.41 -30.78
C PHE A 195 16.39 30.91 -32.15
N GLY A 196 17.35 30.20 -32.72
CA GLY A 196 17.87 30.49 -34.05
C GLY A 196 16.77 30.39 -35.12
N PRO A 197 16.97 30.98 -36.31
CA PRO A 197 15.98 31.03 -37.39
C PRO A 197 15.53 29.64 -37.88
N GLU A 198 16.30 28.60 -37.60
CA GLU A 198 15.98 27.21 -37.89
C GLU A 198 14.90 26.59 -36.98
N TRP A 199 14.55 27.25 -35.87
CA TRP A 199 13.51 26.82 -34.95
C TRP A 199 12.19 27.53 -35.25
N GLN A 200 11.13 26.74 -35.42
CA GLN A 200 9.77 27.25 -35.71
C GLN A 200 8.79 26.64 -34.72
N GLU A 201 7.68 27.34 -34.45
CA GLU A 201 6.66 26.75 -33.59
C GLU A 201 6.01 25.54 -34.24
N VAL A 202 5.80 24.48 -33.47
CA VAL A 202 5.27 23.21 -33.98
C VAL A 202 3.94 23.38 -34.72
N HIS A 203 3.11 24.32 -34.27
CA HIS A 203 1.79 24.57 -34.85
C HIS A 203 1.86 25.25 -36.23
N GLU A 204 2.96 25.96 -36.54
CA GLU A 204 3.22 26.55 -37.85
C GLU A 204 3.62 25.49 -38.88
N VAL A 205 4.22 24.40 -38.42
CA VAL A 205 4.64 23.26 -39.26
C VAL A 205 3.51 22.24 -39.43
N ILE A 206 2.68 22.03 -38.39
CA ILE A 206 1.62 21.01 -38.42
C ILE A 206 0.31 21.52 -39.07
N ARG A 207 0.03 22.83 -39.08
CA ARG A 207 -1.12 23.35 -39.83
C ARG A 207 -0.79 23.38 -41.32
N PRO A 208 -1.48 22.62 -42.19
CA PRO A 208 -1.37 22.85 -43.62
C PRO A 208 -1.91 24.25 -43.92
N ALA A 209 -1.16 25.03 -44.69
CA ALA A 209 -1.62 26.30 -45.21
C ALA A 209 -2.88 26.07 -46.07
N GLY A 210 -4.06 26.30 -45.49
CA GLY A 210 -5.35 26.21 -46.18
C GLY A 210 -6.39 25.35 -45.46
N SER A 211 -7.01 25.89 -44.42
CA SER A 211 -8.36 25.48 -44.00
C SER A 211 -9.06 26.67 -43.34
N ARG A 212 -9.69 27.50 -44.18
CA ARG A 212 -10.87 28.32 -43.85
C ARG A 212 -11.95 27.95 -44.82
#